data_AF-A0A8B8B2D5-F1
#
_entry.id   AF-A0A8B8B2D5-F1
#
_cell.length_a   1.000
_cell.length_b   1.000
_cell.length_c   1.000
_cell.angle_alpha   90.00
_cell.angle_beta   90.00
_cell.angle_gamma   90.00
#
_symmetry.space_group_name_H-M   'P 1'
#
loop_
_entity.id
_entity.type
_entity.pdbx_description
1 polymer ?
#
loop_
_entity_poly.entity_id
_entity_poly.type
_entity_poly.pdbx_seq_one_letter_code
_entity_poly.pdbx_strand_id
1 'polypeptide(L)'
;MAATTSLPKISRTPLATPVPPSIQRSNSMYGAYPPRELSSSMSLVRIPPRVNPLAPPPPRKRIQDHWETVEQHWHNDQRRILMQQREHQRYHSAWAKAFYGAPAEKEQYRKHFRDVLKQQMADQDLHKSVAFKEKCQESQQSIAYDNDCRQKDLDAYIQKHTYLQNFRDGNKNMMEKQWQENRTNRYLEQRIDRERLRYNPINWSCSLK
;
A
#
# COMPACT_ATOMS: atom_id res chain seq x y z
N MET A 1 25.72 -0.99 59.70
CA MET A 1 24.64 -0.01 59.91
C MET A 1 24.23 0.51 58.54
N ALA A 2 23.02 0.16 58.09
CA ALA A 2 22.54 0.44 56.75
C ALA A 2 22.09 1.91 56.63
N ALA A 3 22.75 2.68 55.76
CA ALA A 3 22.37 4.05 55.45
C ALA A 3 21.18 4.04 54.49
N THR A 4 20.06 4.59 54.95
CA THR A 4 18.81 4.73 54.21
C THR A 4 18.89 5.90 53.23
N THR A 5 18.92 5.60 51.94
CA THR A 5 18.85 6.61 50.88
C THR A 5 17.40 7.09 50.72
N SER A 6 17.04 8.24 51.31
CA SER A 6 15.74 8.87 51.09
C SER A 6 15.85 9.96 50.02
N LEU A 7 15.16 9.78 48.88
CA LEU A 7 15.04 10.81 47.84
C LEU A 7 14.05 11.90 48.26
N PRO A 8 14.25 13.16 47.82
CA PRO A 8 13.40 14.29 48.22
C PRO A 8 11.99 14.21 47.64
N LYS A 9 11.03 14.63 48.46
CA LYS A 9 9.58 14.62 48.21
C LYS A 9 9.22 15.74 47.22
N ILE A 10 8.86 15.41 45.99
CA ILE A 10 8.36 16.38 45.01
C ILE A 10 6.94 16.80 45.42
N SER A 11 6.78 18.05 45.86
CA SER A 11 5.49 18.69 46.10
C SER A 11 4.76 18.85 44.77
N ARG A 12 3.66 18.10 44.58
CA ARG A 12 2.74 18.31 43.45
C ARG A 12 1.80 19.47 43.78
N THR A 13 2.25 20.70 43.54
CA THR A 13 1.31 21.80 43.32
C THR A 13 0.66 21.59 41.94
N PRO A 14 -0.67 21.48 41.83
CA PRO A 14 -1.31 21.49 40.52
C PRO A 14 -1.14 22.88 39.92
N LEU A 15 -0.46 22.98 38.77
CA LEU A 15 -0.55 24.14 37.90
C LEU A 15 -2.04 24.36 37.58
N ALA A 16 -2.60 25.48 38.03
CA ALA A 16 -3.90 25.94 37.59
C ALA A 16 -3.82 26.23 36.08
N THR A 17 -4.36 25.35 35.26
CA THR A 17 -4.61 25.67 33.84
C THR A 17 -5.63 26.80 33.79
N PRO A 18 -5.35 27.90 33.08
CA PRO A 18 -6.34 28.95 32.89
C PRO A 18 -7.51 28.38 32.10
N VAL A 19 -8.68 28.33 32.75
CA VAL A 19 -9.95 28.07 32.07
C VAL A 19 -10.14 29.21 31.07
N PRO A 20 -10.26 28.94 29.76
CA PRO A 20 -10.60 30.00 28.82
C PRO A 20 -11.94 30.60 29.25
N PRO A 21 -12.09 31.94 29.29
CA PRO A 21 -13.36 32.55 29.64
C PRO A 21 -14.42 31.94 28.74
N SER A 22 -15.48 31.41 29.39
CA SER A 22 -16.73 31.06 28.75
C SER A 22 -17.01 32.13 27.70
N ILE A 23 -17.05 31.75 26.43
CA ILE A 23 -17.48 32.63 25.35
C ILE A 23 -18.89 33.04 25.74
N GLN A 24 -19.01 34.21 26.37
CA GLN A 24 -20.25 34.93 26.48
C GLN A 24 -20.68 35.10 25.04
N ARG A 25 -21.69 34.32 24.65
CA ARG A 25 -22.28 34.39 23.32
C ARG A 25 -22.60 35.86 23.11
N SER A 26 -21.83 36.53 22.25
CA SER A 26 -22.16 37.85 21.75
C SER A 26 -23.62 37.80 21.36
N ASN A 27 -24.41 38.76 21.85
CA ASN A 27 -25.79 38.96 21.46
C ASN A 27 -25.87 38.92 19.93
N SER A 28 -26.21 37.75 19.39
CA SER A 28 -26.52 37.58 17.99
C SER A 28 -27.81 38.36 17.79
N MET A 29 -27.72 39.43 16.99
CA MET A 29 -28.85 40.33 16.68
C MET A 29 -30.07 39.56 16.14
N TYR A 30 -29.82 38.35 15.62
CA TYR A 30 -30.80 37.33 15.34
C TYR A 30 -30.67 36.24 16.40
N GLY A 31 -31.72 36.05 17.21
CA GLY A 31 -31.80 34.90 18.12
C GLY A 31 -31.53 33.58 17.39
N ALA A 32 -31.16 32.53 18.12
CA ALA A 32 -30.88 31.22 17.51
C ALA A 32 -32.03 30.79 16.59
N TYR A 33 -31.74 30.65 15.28
CA TYR A 33 -32.70 30.20 14.28
C TYR A 33 -32.62 28.67 14.13
N PRO A 34 -33.75 27.96 14.02
CA PRO A 34 -35.13 28.47 13.99
C PRO A 34 -35.63 28.95 15.36
N PRO A 35 -36.52 29.97 15.40
CA PRO A 35 -37.17 30.45 16.60
C PRO A 35 -37.68 29.30 17.47
N ARG A 36 -37.43 29.38 18.79
CA ARG A 36 -37.88 28.37 19.76
C ARG A 36 -39.37 28.05 19.63
N GLU A 37 -40.18 29.04 19.27
CA GLU A 37 -41.63 28.92 19.06
C GLU A 37 -41.98 27.99 17.88
N LEU A 38 -41.17 27.96 16.82
CA LEU A 38 -41.31 27.04 15.69
C LEU A 38 -40.69 25.65 15.96
N SER A 39 -39.87 25.53 16.99
CA SER A 39 -39.24 24.27 17.43
C SER A 39 -39.99 23.61 18.61
N SER A 40 -41.10 24.20 19.08
CA SER A 40 -41.63 23.96 20.43
C SER A 40 -42.59 22.76 20.58
N SER A 41 -42.75 21.89 19.57
CA SER A 41 -43.60 20.70 19.77
C SER A 41 -42.84 19.45 20.22
N MET A 42 -41.50 19.41 20.16
CA MET A 42 -40.73 18.19 20.43
C MET A 42 -39.37 18.43 21.11
N SER A 43 -39.34 19.06 22.28
CA SER A 43 -38.14 18.96 23.14
C SER A 43 -38.41 18.94 24.64
N LEU A 44 -39.07 17.88 25.09
CA LEU A 44 -38.66 17.18 26.31
C LEU A 44 -37.41 16.32 26.05
N VAL A 45 -36.52 16.74 25.14
CA VAL A 45 -35.19 16.14 24.98
C VAL A 45 -34.38 16.55 26.21
N ARG A 46 -34.56 15.76 27.27
CA ARG A 46 -33.77 15.78 28.48
C ARG A 46 -32.33 15.53 28.07
N ILE A 47 -31.56 16.61 27.89
CA ILE A 47 -30.11 16.51 27.66
C ILE A 47 -29.55 15.71 28.85
N PRO A 48 -28.93 14.54 28.61
CA PRO A 48 -28.42 13.75 29.69
C PRO A 48 -27.36 14.57 30.45
N PRO A 49 -27.40 14.58 31.80
CA PRO A 49 -26.43 15.32 32.58
C PRO A 49 -25.02 14.82 32.26
N ARG A 50 -24.07 15.75 32.19
CA ARG A 50 -22.67 15.48 31.90
C ARG A 50 -22.13 14.47 32.92
N VAL A 51 -21.71 13.29 32.45
CA VAL A 51 -21.25 12.20 33.32
C VAL A 51 -19.89 12.55 33.89
N ASN A 52 -19.74 12.48 35.22
CA ASN A 52 -18.47 12.64 35.90
C ASN A 52 -17.60 11.38 35.67
N PRO A 53 -16.41 11.47 35.06
CA PRO A 53 -15.56 10.31 34.81
C PRO A 53 -15.00 9.68 36.11
N LEU A 54 -14.96 10.42 37.22
CA LEU A 54 -14.48 9.92 38.52
C LEU A 54 -15.60 9.28 39.36
N ALA A 55 -16.86 9.41 38.94
CA ALA A 55 -18.03 8.86 39.62
C ALA A 55 -19.11 8.52 38.60
N PRO A 56 -18.98 7.40 37.85
CA PRO A 56 -20.01 6.98 36.92
C PRO A 56 -21.30 6.65 37.68
N PRO A 57 -22.49 7.03 37.16
CA PRO A 57 -23.76 6.66 37.77
C PRO A 57 -23.89 5.13 37.82
N PRO A 58 -24.54 4.58 38.85
CA PRO A 58 -24.74 3.14 38.95
C PRO A 58 -25.46 2.63 37.70
N PRO A 59 -25.06 1.46 37.16
CA PRO A 59 -25.62 0.93 35.93
C PRO A 59 -27.14 0.83 36.08
N ARG A 60 -27.87 1.50 35.17
CA ARG A 60 -29.32 1.29 35.07
C ARG A 60 -29.54 -0.21 34.86
N LYS A 61 -30.45 -0.80 35.65
CA LYS A 61 -30.86 -2.21 35.50
C LYS A 61 -31.14 -2.45 34.02
N ARG A 62 -30.26 -3.23 33.40
CA ARG A 62 -30.26 -3.53 31.98
C ARG A 62 -31.60 -4.18 31.66
N ILE A 63 -32.43 -3.50 30.87
CA ILE A 63 -33.44 -4.20 30.07
C ILE A 63 -32.61 -5.16 29.21
N GLN A 64 -32.90 -6.44 29.33
CA GLN A 64 -32.09 -7.53 28.82
C GLN A 64 -31.82 -7.36 27.31
N ASP A 65 -30.62 -6.92 26.94
CA ASP A 65 -30.15 -6.78 25.53
C ASP A 65 -30.25 -8.10 24.73
N HIS A 66 -30.41 -9.24 25.41
CA HIS A 66 -30.45 -10.58 24.84
C HIS A 66 -31.85 -11.09 24.46
N TRP A 67 -32.89 -10.27 24.53
CA TRP A 67 -34.27 -10.63 24.10
C TRP A 67 -34.74 -9.90 22.84
N GLU A 68 -33.90 -9.05 22.25
CA GLU A 68 -34.24 -8.37 21.01
C GLU A 68 -34.01 -9.32 19.83
N THR A 69 -35.10 -9.71 19.16
CA THR A 69 -35.04 -10.56 17.96
C THR A 69 -34.39 -9.77 16.81
N VAL A 70 -33.66 -10.47 15.91
CA VAL A 70 -32.99 -9.86 14.73
C VAL A 70 -33.92 -8.93 13.94
N GLU A 71 -35.20 -9.30 13.81
CA GLU A 71 -36.23 -8.49 13.14
C GLU A 71 -36.54 -7.17 13.89
N GLN A 72 -36.58 -7.21 15.22
CA GLN A 72 -36.82 -6.03 16.05
C GLN A 72 -35.63 -5.05 15.96
N HIS A 73 -34.40 -5.56 15.93
CA HIS A 73 -33.21 -4.74 15.68
C HIS A 73 -33.23 -4.09 14.30
N TRP A 74 -33.62 -4.83 13.26
CA TRP A 74 -33.74 -4.28 11.91
C TRP A 74 -34.82 -3.19 11.83
N HIS A 75 -36.00 -3.40 12.42
CA HIS A 75 -37.05 -2.38 12.50
C HIS A 75 -36.62 -1.13 13.26
N ASN A 76 -35.93 -1.31 14.39
CA ASN A 76 -35.41 -0.20 15.17
C ASN A 76 -34.31 0.57 14.40
N ASP A 77 -33.47 -0.14 13.65
CA ASP A 77 -32.43 0.45 12.82
C ASP A 77 -33.01 1.25 11.64
N GLN A 78 -33.99 0.69 10.94
CA GLN A 78 -34.72 1.39 9.88
C GLN A 78 -35.43 2.64 10.41
N ARG A 79 -36.10 2.54 11.56
CA ARG A 79 -36.75 3.69 12.21
C ARG A 79 -35.74 4.77 12.60
N ARG A 80 -34.58 4.37 13.14
CA ARG A 80 -33.47 5.28 13.47
C ARG A 80 -32.98 6.02 12.23
N ILE A 81 -32.75 5.30 11.13
CA ILE A 81 -32.29 5.87 9.85
C ILE A 81 -33.33 6.87 9.31
N LEU A 82 -34.61 6.51 9.31
CA LEU A 82 -35.69 7.41 8.86
C LEU A 82 -35.80 8.68 9.71
N MET A 83 -35.69 8.56 11.03
CA MET A 83 -35.66 9.74 11.90
C MET A 83 -34.46 10.64 11.62
N GLN A 84 -33.27 10.07 11.42
CA GLN A 84 -32.06 10.83 11.08
C GLN A 84 -32.22 11.56 9.75
N GLN A 85 -32.73 10.88 8.72
CA GLN A 85 -32.99 11.49 7.41
C GLN A 85 -34.02 12.63 7.50
N ARG A 86 -35.10 12.44 8.27
CA ARG A 86 -36.14 13.45 8.45
C ARG A 86 -35.63 14.68 9.21
N GLU A 87 -34.84 14.47 10.27
CA GLU A 87 -34.22 15.58 11.01
C GLU A 87 -33.18 16.30 10.16
N HIS A 88 -32.39 15.56 9.37
CA HIS A 88 -31.47 16.14 8.38
C HIS A 88 -32.20 16.99 7.35
N GLN A 89 -33.31 16.50 6.78
CA GLN A 89 -34.14 17.29 5.85
C GLN A 89 -34.73 18.52 6.53
N ARG A 90 -35.23 18.40 7.76
CA ARG A 90 -35.78 19.53 8.53
C ARG A 90 -34.70 20.58 8.79
N TYR A 91 -33.51 20.17 9.21
CA TYR A 91 -32.38 21.07 9.42
C TYR A 91 -31.98 21.72 8.09
N HIS A 92 -31.75 20.95 7.04
CA HIS A 92 -31.38 21.51 5.73
C HIS A 92 -32.43 22.44 5.13
N SER A 93 -33.72 22.14 5.28
CA SER A 93 -34.81 23.00 4.81
C SER A 93 -34.98 24.26 5.65
N ALA A 94 -34.71 24.20 6.97
CA ALA A 94 -34.70 25.38 7.83
C ALA A 94 -33.49 26.28 7.54
N TRP A 95 -32.31 25.71 7.28
CA TRP A 95 -31.09 26.48 6.97
C TRP A 95 -30.96 26.84 5.49
N ALA A 96 -31.83 26.31 4.62
CA ALA A 96 -31.90 26.72 3.23
C ALA A 96 -32.34 28.20 3.17
N LYS A 97 -31.40 29.06 2.76
CA LYS A 97 -31.64 30.49 2.60
C LYS A 97 -32.85 30.69 1.68
N ALA A 98 -33.84 31.46 2.12
CA ALA A 98 -34.97 31.85 1.29
C ALA A 98 -34.43 32.61 0.07
N PHE A 99 -34.31 31.91 -1.05
CA PHE A 99 -33.89 32.51 -2.30
C PHE A 99 -35.02 33.43 -2.74
N TYR A 100 -34.77 34.72 -2.94
CA TYR A 100 -35.74 35.63 -3.56
C TYR A 100 -35.68 35.43 -5.08
N GLY A 101 -36.82 35.53 -5.77
CA GLY A 101 -36.94 35.27 -7.22
C GLY A 101 -38.14 34.40 -7.59
N ALA A 102 -38.43 34.29 -8.88
CA ALA A 102 -39.51 33.44 -9.37
C ALA A 102 -39.17 31.95 -9.12
N PRO A 103 -40.16 31.07 -8.86
CA PRO A 103 -39.92 29.64 -8.65
C PRO A 103 -39.07 28.99 -9.77
N ALA A 104 -39.25 29.44 -11.01
CA ALA A 104 -38.49 28.97 -12.17
C ALA A 104 -36.98 29.29 -12.08
N GLU A 105 -36.61 30.50 -11.67
CA GLU A 105 -35.21 30.92 -11.54
C GLU A 105 -34.50 30.14 -10.43
N LYS A 106 -35.20 29.88 -9.32
CA LYS A 106 -34.68 29.06 -8.21
C LYS A 106 -34.39 27.64 -8.66
N GLU A 107 -35.27 27.06 -9.48
CA GLU A 107 -35.10 25.70 -9.96
C GLU A 107 -33.98 25.61 -11.01
N GLN A 108 -33.84 26.62 -11.88
CA GLN A 108 -32.71 26.71 -12.80
C GLN A 108 -31.36 26.79 -12.06
N TYR A 109 -31.28 27.61 -11.01
CA TYR A 109 -30.09 27.69 -10.15
C TYR A 109 -29.78 26.32 -9.53
N ARG A 110 -30.76 25.67 -8.88
CA ARG A 110 -30.56 24.33 -8.29
C ARG A 110 -30.20 23.26 -9.32
N LYS A 111 -30.78 23.34 -10.52
CA LYS A 111 -30.46 22.45 -11.65
C LYS A 111 -28.99 22.60 -12.03
N HIS A 112 -28.48 23.83 -12.17
CA HIS A 112 -27.08 24.07 -12.49
C HIS A 112 -26.12 23.39 -11.49
N PHE A 113 -26.33 23.53 -10.18
CA PHE A 113 -25.47 22.85 -9.20
C PHE A 113 -25.58 21.32 -9.25
N ARG A 114 -26.77 20.77 -9.49
CA ARG A 114 -26.93 19.33 -9.68
C ARG A 114 -26.17 18.85 -10.92
N ASP A 115 -26.23 19.61 -12.01
CA ASP A 115 -25.55 19.26 -13.25
C ASP A 115 -24.02 19.36 -13.09
N VAL A 116 -23.51 20.40 -12.41
CA VAL A 116 -22.09 20.52 -12.06
C VAL A 116 -21.62 19.36 -11.17
N LEU A 117 -22.40 18.98 -10.15
CA LEU A 117 -22.06 17.85 -9.28
C LEU A 117 -22.03 16.53 -10.05
N LYS A 118 -23.00 16.30 -10.94
CA LYS A 118 -22.99 15.12 -11.83
C LYS A 118 -21.75 15.09 -12.72
N GLN A 119 -21.37 16.24 -13.28
CA GLN A 119 -20.17 16.34 -14.09
C GLN A 119 -18.92 16.02 -13.27
N GLN A 120 -18.78 16.60 -12.07
CA GLN A 120 -17.66 16.32 -11.18
C GLN A 120 -17.56 14.83 -10.80
N MET A 121 -18.69 14.17 -10.56
CA MET A 121 -18.72 12.73 -10.30
C MET A 121 -18.25 11.93 -11.52
N ALA A 122 -18.74 12.26 -12.71
CA ALA A 122 -18.33 11.61 -13.95
C ALA A 122 -16.84 11.80 -14.25
N ASP A 123 -16.32 13.03 -14.08
CA ASP A 123 -14.91 13.35 -14.26
C ASP A 123 -14.03 12.60 -13.25
N GLN A 124 -14.48 12.51 -12.00
CA GLN A 124 -13.75 11.78 -10.96
C GLN A 124 -13.68 10.28 -11.27
N ASP A 125 -14.78 9.70 -11.76
CA ASP A 125 -14.80 8.28 -12.12
C ASP A 125 -13.97 7.99 -13.38
N LEU A 126 -13.98 8.90 -14.36
CA LEU A 126 -13.08 8.85 -15.51
C LEU A 126 -11.62 8.90 -15.05
N HIS A 127 -11.26 9.84 -14.17
CA HIS A 127 -9.91 9.97 -13.63
C HIS A 127 -9.46 8.70 -12.91
N LYS A 128 -10.32 8.10 -12.08
CA LYS A 128 -10.03 6.80 -11.44
C LYS A 128 -9.79 5.70 -12.47
N SER A 129 -10.61 5.64 -13.53
CA SER A 129 -10.48 4.65 -14.59
C SER A 129 -9.16 4.81 -15.36
N VAL A 130 -8.80 6.04 -15.73
CA VAL A 130 -7.54 6.34 -16.42
C VAL A 130 -6.35 6.00 -15.52
N ALA A 131 -6.33 6.47 -14.28
CA ALA A 131 -5.26 6.18 -13.34
C ALA A 131 -5.10 4.67 -13.07
N PHE A 132 -6.20 3.91 -13.07
CA PHE A 132 -6.15 2.45 -12.96
C PHE A 132 -5.52 1.82 -14.21
N LYS A 133 -5.94 2.24 -15.41
CA LYS A 133 -5.37 1.75 -16.68
C LYS A 133 -3.87 2.04 -16.77
N GLU A 134 -3.45 3.25 -16.40
CA GLU A 134 -2.04 3.64 -16.38
C GLU A 134 -1.23 2.74 -15.44
N LYS A 135 -1.71 2.50 -14.21
CA LYS A 135 -1.05 1.59 -13.26
C LYS A 135 -0.97 0.15 -13.78
N CYS A 136 -2.02 -0.34 -14.43
CA CYS A 136 -1.99 -1.65 -15.06
C CYS A 136 -0.95 -1.72 -16.19
N GLN A 137 -0.86 -0.67 -17.01
CA GLN A 137 0.11 -0.59 -18.09
C GLN A 137 1.54 -0.50 -17.55
N GLU A 138 1.80 0.31 -16.54
CA GLU A 138 3.10 0.43 -15.86
C GLU A 138 3.54 -0.92 -15.28
N SER A 139 2.63 -1.62 -14.60
CA SER A 139 2.88 -2.97 -14.07
C SER A 139 3.24 -3.96 -15.17
N GLN A 140 2.48 -3.95 -16.28
CA GLN A 140 2.77 -4.82 -17.43
C GLN A 140 4.13 -4.51 -18.05
N GLN A 141 4.51 -3.23 -18.14
CA GLN A 141 5.84 -2.83 -18.62
C GLN A 141 6.95 -3.32 -17.69
N SER A 142 6.77 -3.21 -16.37
CA SER A 142 7.74 -3.72 -15.39
C SER A 142 7.93 -5.23 -15.53
N ILE A 143 6.83 -5.99 -15.65
CA ILE A 143 6.90 -7.44 -15.83
C ILE A 143 7.60 -7.81 -17.14
N ALA A 144 7.31 -7.10 -18.23
CA ALA A 144 7.98 -7.32 -19.51
C ALA A 144 9.48 -7.05 -19.41
N TYR A 145 9.88 -5.97 -18.74
CA TYR A 145 11.28 -5.63 -18.50
C TYR A 145 12.01 -6.71 -17.68
N ASP A 146 11.40 -7.20 -16.60
CA ASP A 146 11.98 -8.25 -15.77
C ASP A 146 12.17 -9.57 -16.56
N ASN A 147 11.20 -9.92 -17.40
CA ASN A 147 11.30 -11.07 -18.29
C ASN A 147 12.45 -10.92 -19.29
N ASP A 148 12.61 -9.74 -19.88
CA ASP A 148 13.72 -9.43 -20.80
C ASP A 148 15.08 -9.54 -20.10
N CYS A 149 15.19 -9.02 -18.88
CA CYS A 149 16.41 -9.16 -18.06
C CYS A 149 16.75 -10.63 -17.81
N ARG A 150 15.75 -11.42 -17.38
CA ARG A 150 15.93 -12.86 -17.15
C ARG A 150 16.36 -13.59 -18.42
N GLN A 151 15.78 -13.23 -19.57
CA GLN A 151 16.17 -13.83 -20.84
C GLN A 151 17.61 -13.50 -21.21
N LYS A 152 18.03 -12.23 -21.06
CA LYS A 152 19.41 -11.80 -21.30
C LYS A 152 20.41 -12.53 -20.40
N ASP A 153 20.09 -12.73 -19.13
CA ASP A 153 20.95 -13.47 -18.20
C ASP A 153 21.09 -14.94 -18.61
N LEU A 154 20.00 -15.57 -19.03
CA LEU A 154 20.03 -16.94 -19.56
C LEU A 154 20.87 -17.03 -20.84
N ASP A 155 20.69 -16.10 -21.77
CA ASP A 155 21.45 -16.06 -23.02
C ASP A 155 22.95 -15.83 -22.74
N ALA A 156 23.28 -14.93 -21.82
CA ALA A 156 24.67 -14.69 -21.41
C ALA A 156 25.29 -15.92 -20.75
N TYR A 157 24.53 -16.64 -19.92
CA TYR A 157 24.97 -17.90 -19.32
C TYR A 157 25.26 -18.95 -20.40
N ILE A 158 24.32 -19.15 -21.34
CA ILE A 158 24.47 -20.11 -22.43
C ILE A 158 25.69 -19.76 -23.29
N GLN A 159 25.81 -18.49 -23.70
CA GLN A 159 26.95 -18.02 -24.51
C GLN A 159 28.28 -18.28 -23.82
N LYS A 160 28.39 -17.95 -22.53
CA LYS A 160 29.59 -18.22 -21.74
C LYS A 160 29.88 -19.72 -21.63
N HIS A 161 28.86 -20.52 -21.36
CA HIS A 161 29.01 -21.97 -21.26
C HIS A 161 29.50 -22.58 -22.59
N THR A 162 28.85 -22.23 -23.71
CA THR A 162 29.23 -22.68 -25.04
C THR A 162 30.65 -22.24 -25.41
N TYR A 163 31.02 -20.99 -25.08
CA TYR A 163 32.39 -20.50 -25.29
C TYR A 163 33.43 -21.36 -24.53
N LEU A 164 33.20 -21.60 -23.24
CA LEU A 164 34.12 -22.40 -22.42
C LEU A 164 34.17 -23.87 -22.87
N GLN A 165 33.04 -24.44 -23.29
CA GLN A 165 32.98 -25.77 -23.85
C GLN A 165 33.81 -25.87 -25.13
N ASN A 166 33.63 -24.93 -26.07
CA ASN A 166 34.40 -24.88 -27.31
C ASN A 166 35.90 -24.73 -27.04
N PHE A 167 36.27 -23.91 -26.06
CA PHE A 167 37.67 -23.74 -25.66
C PHE A 167 38.27 -25.02 -25.06
N ARG A 168 37.52 -25.70 -24.17
CA ARG A 168 37.92 -26.99 -23.59
C ARG A 168 38.12 -28.05 -24.68
N ASP A 169 37.15 -28.18 -25.57
CA ASP A 169 37.16 -29.20 -26.62
C ASP A 169 38.26 -28.90 -27.66
N GLY A 170 38.49 -27.62 -27.98
CA GLY A 170 39.61 -27.17 -28.80
C GLY A 170 40.97 -27.50 -28.19
N ASN A 171 41.16 -27.24 -26.89
CA ASN A 171 42.40 -27.60 -26.19
C ASN A 171 42.63 -29.10 -26.15
N LYS A 172 41.58 -29.89 -25.92
CA LYS A 172 41.66 -31.36 -25.96
C LYS A 172 42.11 -31.84 -27.35
N ASN A 173 41.50 -31.33 -28.42
CA ASN A 173 41.85 -31.69 -29.79
C ASN A 173 43.32 -31.32 -30.11
N MET A 174 43.77 -30.15 -29.67
CA MET A 174 45.18 -29.74 -29.82
C MET A 174 46.13 -30.71 -29.11
N MET A 175 45.84 -31.07 -27.86
CA MET A 175 46.66 -32.02 -27.09
C MET A 175 46.69 -33.41 -27.74
N GLU A 176 45.54 -33.88 -28.22
CA GLU A 176 45.44 -35.17 -28.92
C GLU A 176 46.25 -35.18 -30.22
N LYS A 177 46.20 -34.09 -31.01
CA LYS A 177 47.02 -33.94 -32.22
C LYS A 177 48.51 -33.93 -31.90
N GLN A 178 48.94 -33.12 -30.93
CA GLN A 178 50.35 -33.09 -30.49
C GLN A 178 50.81 -34.48 -30.01
N TRP A 179 49.96 -35.20 -29.28
CA TRP A 179 50.28 -36.55 -28.83
C TRP A 179 50.42 -37.53 -30.00
N GLN A 180 49.54 -37.46 -30.99
CA GLN A 180 49.62 -38.27 -32.21
C GLN A 180 50.89 -37.95 -33.01
N GLU A 181 51.20 -36.68 -33.22
CA GLU A 181 52.42 -36.21 -33.92
C GLU A 181 53.70 -36.66 -33.21
N ASN A 182 53.77 -36.49 -31.90
CA ASN A 182 54.91 -36.95 -31.10
C ASN A 182 55.08 -38.48 -31.20
N ARG A 183 53.97 -39.22 -31.20
CA ARG A 183 54.00 -40.67 -31.37
C ARG A 183 54.49 -41.08 -32.76
N THR A 184 54.04 -40.40 -33.82
CA THR A 184 54.51 -40.67 -35.19
C THR A 184 55.97 -40.29 -35.39
N ASN A 185 56.40 -39.17 -34.83
CA ASN A 185 57.80 -38.72 -34.90
C ASN A 185 58.70 -39.71 -34.19
N ARG A 186 58.35 -40.13 -32.97
CA ARG A 186 59.10 -41.16 -32.24
C ARG A 186 59.18 -42.48 -33.01
N TYR A 187 58.10 -42.90 -33.66
CA TYR A 187 58.11 -44.10 -34.51
C TYR A 187 59.04 -43.95 -35.71
N LEU A 188 59.00 -42.79 -36.38
CA LEU A 188 59.84 -42.49 -37.54
C LEU A 188 61.33 -42.42 -37.14
N GLU A 189 61.66 -41.75 -36.03
CA GLU A 189 63.00 -41.68 -35.45
C GLU A 189 63.53 -43.08 -35.15
N GLN A 190 62.75 -43.94 -34.48
CA GLN A 190 63.13 -45.33 -34.22
C GLN A 190 63.35 -46.13 -35.50
N ARG A 191 62.57 -45.87 -36.56
CA ARG A 191 62.75 -46.54 -37.87
C ARG A 191 64.05 -46.10 -38.54
N ILE A 192 64.30 -44.79 -38.57
CA ILE A 192 65.53 -44.20 -39.13
C ILE A 192 66.76 -44.72 -38.37
N ASP A 193 66.70 -44.76 -37.04
CA ASP A 193 67.82 -45.26 -36.23
C ASP A 193 68.09 -46.76 -36.48
N ARG A 194 67.05 -47.57 -36.66
CA ARG A 194 67.20 -48.97 -37.10
C ARG A 194 67.83 -49.09 -38.49
N GLU A 195 67.41 -48.25 -39.44
CA GLU A 195 68.01 -48.21 -40.78
C GLU A 195 69.48 -47.80 -40.72
N ARG A 196 69.85 -46.82 -39.88
CA ARG A 196 71.24 -46.40 -39.67
C ARG A 196 72.11 -47.53 -39.11
N LEU A 197 71.61 -48.26 -38.10
CA LEU A 197 72.30 -49.41 -37.53
C LEU A 197 72.57 -50.53 -38.55
N ARG A 198 71.73 -50.67 -39.57
CA ARG A 198 71.95 -51.64 -40.66
C ARG A 198 73.23 -51.36 -41.45
N TYR A 199 73.60 -50.09 -41.61
CA TYR A 199 74.77 -49.65 -42.37
C TYR A 199 75.99 -49.33 -41.49
N ASN A 200 75.77 -48.89 -40.24
CA ASN A 200 76.82 -48.66 -39.24
C ASN A 200 76.39 -49.27 -37.89
N PRO A 201 76.84 -50.49 -37.56
CA PRO A 201 76.32 -51.25 -36.42
C PRO A 201 76.78 -50.74 -35.05
N ILE A 202 77.75 -49.83 -35.00
CA ILE A 202 78.23 -49.23 -33.75
C ILE A 202 77.43 -47.93 -33.52
N ASN A 203 76.71 -47.85 -32.40
CA ASN A 203 75.88 -46.71 -32.01
C ASN A 203 76.74 -45.51 -31.52
N TRP A 204 77.57 -44.95 -32.40
CA TRP A 204 78.48 -43.83 -32.07
C TRP A 204 77.76 -42.57 -31.57
N SER A 205 76.51 -42.35 -31.99
CA SER A 205 75.69 -41.19 -31.59
C SER A 205 74.94 -41.39 -30.27
N CYS A 206 75.00 -42.58 -29.65
CA CYS A 206 74.24 -42.92 -28.44
C CYS A 206 72.74 -42.57 -28.53
N SER A 207 72.15 -42.61 -29.72
CA SER A 207 70.76 -42.20 -29.97
C SER A 207 69.75 -43.29 -29.59
N LEU A 208 70.18 -44.55 -29.53
CA LEU A 208 69.43 -45.60 -28.83
C LEU A 208 69.78 -45.60 -27.34
N LYS A 209 68.81 -45.22 -26.51
CA LYS A 209 68.78 -45.51 -25.08
C LYS A 209 68.02 -46.80 -24.82
#